data_AF-A0A535N253-F1
#
_entry.id   AF-A0A535N253-F1
#
_cell.length_a   1.000
_cell.length_b   1.000
_cell.length_c   1.000
_cell.angle_alpha   90.00
_cell.angle_beta   90.00
_cell.angle_gamma   90.00
#
_symmetry.space_group_name_H-M   'P 1'
#
loop_
_entity.id
_entity.type
_entity.pdbx_description
1 polymer ?
#
loop_
_entity_poly.entity_id
_entity_poly.type
_entity_poly.pdbx_seq_one_letter_code
_entity_poly.pdbx_strand_id
1 'polypeptide(L)'
;MAGMALNPAGFSMMGSLGPSAGQRISIDRAQQSVQSFVDRNGNSDLEIDELMEFDQNFYALIKERSTGIGAFELLVNKTTGAVGYEPGPDMMWNTKYGMMRGFGGMMGYGSMAASMLVTAEQATQIAESWLYRRGGDYSAGTPDAFYGYYTFHFLKAGRIDGMLSVNGTTVQVWFHSWHGNFIQSRELAG
;
A
#
# COMPACT_ATOMS: atom_id res chain seq x y z
N MET A 1 23.86 27.27 52.88
CA MET A 1 24.05 26.15 51.94
C MET A 1 22.74 25.91 51.21
N ALA A 2 22.84 25.59 49.92
CA ALA A 2 21.79 25.45 48.91
C ALA A 2 20.61 24.52 49.30
N GLY A 3 19.43 24.54 48.67
CA GLY A 3 19.01 25.18 47.42
C GLY A 3 17.51 24.95 47.17
N MET A 4 16.97 25.75 46.25
CA MET A 4 15.63 25.65 45.68
C MET A 4 15.51 24.52 44.63
N ALA A 5 14.26 24.12 44.40
CA ALA A 5 13.61 23.97 43.09
C ALA A 5 13.22 22.55 42.58
N LEU A 6 11.90 22.39 42.45
CA LEU A 6 11.13 22.05 41.24
C LEU A 6 11.44 20.73 40.49
N ASN A 7 10.42 19.87 40.44
CA ASN A 7 10.12 18.97 39.31
C ASN A 7 9.32 19.78 38.26
N PRO A 8 9.29 19.51 36.93
CA PRO A 8 8.98 18.18 36.37
C PRO A 8 9.58 17.82 34.97
N ALA A 9 9.33 16.58 34.55
CA ALA A 9 9.21 16.10 33.16
C ALA A 9 10.42 16.21 32.21
N GLY A 10 11.12 15.10 32.00
CA GLY A 10 12.07 14.90 30.90
C GLY A 10 11.67 13.71 30.04
N PHE A 11 10.80 13.93 29.04
CA PHE A 11 10.75 13.06 27.87
C PHE A 11 11.79 13.57 26.88
N SER A 12 12.92 12.87 26.78
CA SER A 12 13.98 13.18 25.83
C SER A 12 13.49 12.97 24.40
N MET A 13 13.28 14.07 23.68
CA MET A 13 13.20 14.10 22.22
C MET A 13 14.60 13.80 21.67
N MET A 14 14.86 12.54 21.33
CA MET A 14 16.06 12.15 20.59
C MET A 14 15.95 12.72 19.17
N GLY A 15 16.72 13.77 18.88
CA GLY A 15 16.84 14.35 17.55
C GLY A 15 17.40 13.31 16.57
N SER A 16 16.53 12.71 15.77
CA SER A 16 16.95 11.97 14.59
C SER A 16 17.46 12.97 13.56
N LEU A 17 18.78 13.05 13.41
CA LEU A 17 19.42 13.60 12.23
C LEU A 17 18.74 12.98 11.00
N GLY A 18 18.25 13.81 10.09
CA GLY A 18 17.72 13.34 8.82
C GLY A 18 18.80 12.56 8.06
N PRO A 19 18.41 11.59 7.21
CA PRO A 19 19.38 10.84 6.42
C PRO A 19 20.23 11.81 5.61
N SER A 20 21.56 11.66 5.70
CA SER A 20 22.48 12.32 4.78
C SER A 20 22.15 11.92 3.34
N ALA A 21 22.33 12.84 2.38
CA ALA A 21 22.06 12.56 0.97
C ALA A 21 22.71 11.23 0.52
N GLY A 22 21.88 10.25 0.18
CA GLY A 22 22.30 8.90 -0.23
C GLY A 22 22.02 7.78 0.78
N GLN A 23 21.69 8.08 2.04
CA GLN A 23 21.29 7.06 3.02
C GLN A 23 19.81 6.71 2.86
N ARG A 24 19.51 5.41 2.67
CA ARG A 24 18.13 4.92 2.64
C ARG A 24 17.50 5.03 4.03
N ILE A 25 16.25 5.48 4.09
CA ILE A 25 15.46 5.51 5.32
C ILE A 25 15.11 4.09 5.78
N SER A 26 14.88 3.91 7.07
CA SER A 26 14.37 2.65 7.60
C SER A 26 12.87 2.47 7.32
N ILE A 27 12.39 1.23 7.41
CA ILE A 27 10.96 0.91 7.36
C ILE A 27 10.16 1.63 8.48
N ASP A 28 10.76 1.86 9.67
CA ASP A 28 10.13 2.65 10.74
C ASP A 28 9.86 4.10 10.28
N ARG A 29 10.84 4.68 9.57
CA ARG A 29 10.70 6.05 9.05
C ARG A 29 9.70 6.10 7.90
N ALA A 30 9.65 5.07 7.06
CA ALA A 30 8.64 4.95 6.02
C ALA A 30 7.22 4.87 6.64
N GLN A 31 7.04 4.05 7.68
CA GLN A 31 5.77 3.96 8.42
C GLN A 31 5.33 5.33 8.97
N GLN A 32 6.24 6.10 9.55
CA GLN A 32 5.95 7.46 10.02
C GLN A 32 5.53 8.41 8.89
N SER A 33 6.19 8.32 7.72
CA SER A 33 5.81 9.10 6.54
C SER A 33 4.40 8.74 6.06
N VAL A 34 4.07 7.44 6.00
CA VAL A 34 2.74 6.96 5.61
C VAL A 34 1.68 7.40 6.62
N GLN A 35 1.94 7.23 7.92
CA GLN A 35 1.02 7.67 8.96
C GLN A 35 0.72 9.17 8.86
N SER A 36 1.76 9.98 8.66
CA SER A 36 1.61 11.43 8.46
C SER A 36 0.79 11.77 7.20
N PHE A 37 0.88 10.96 6.15
CA PHE A 37 0.08 11.13 4.93
C PHE A 37 -1.39 10.80 5.19
N VAL A 38 -1.67 9.67 5.84
CA VAL A 38 -3.02 9.21 6.19
C VAL A 38 -3.70 10.19 7.16
N ASP A 39 -3.02 10.64 8.21
CA ASP A 39 -3.57 11.56 9.20
C ASP A 39 -4.02 12.89 8.56
N ARG A 40 -3.29 13.37 7.55
CA ARG A 40 -3.63 14.60 6.81
C ARG A 40 -4.89 14.45 5.96
N ASN A 41 -5.31 13.23 5.63
CA ASN A 41 -6.57 12.98 4.94
C ASN A 41 -7.77 13.38 5.82
N GLY A 42 -7.61 13.37 7.15
CA GLY A 42 -8.66 13.71 8.10
C GLY A 42 -9.79 12.67 8.20
N ASN A 43 -9.65 11.52 7.52
CA ASN A 43 -10.59 10.42 7.58
C ASN A 43 -10.14 9.40 8.62
N SER A 44 -10.85 9.35 9.75
CA SER A 44 -10.57 8.43 10.86
C SER A 44 -10.82 6.95 10.54
N ASP A 45 -11.51 6.66 9.42
CA ASP A 45 -11.75 5.30 8.96
C ASP A 45 -10.54 4.70 8.25
N LEU A 46 -9.49 5.47 7.96
CA LEU A 46 -8.30 4.98 7.26
C LEU A 46 -7.23 4.48 8.24
N GLU A 47 -6.58 3.38 7.87
CA GLU A 47 -5.43 2.84 8.60
C GLU A 47 -4.42 2.16 7.68
N ILE A 48 -3.18 2.03 8.15
CA ILE A 48 -2.15 1.24 7.48
C ILE A 48 -2.40 -0.22 7.81
N ASP A 49 -2.58 -1.05 6.79
CA ASP A 49 -2.77 -2.48 6.94
C ASP A 49 -1.44 -3.22 6.86
N GLU A 50 -0.77 -3.09 5.72
CA GLU A 50 0.53 -3.71 5.46
C GLU A 50 1.54 -2.63 5.04
N LEU A 51 2.80 -2.82 5.45
CA LEU A 51 3.95 -2.07 4.97
C LEU A 51 5.04 -3.03 4.49
N MET A 52 5.45 -2.91 3.23
CA MET A 52 6.49 -3.74 2.63
C MET A 52 7.68 -2.89 2.21
N GLU A 53 8.88 -3.44 2.37
CA GLU A 53 10.11 -2.88 1.84
C GLU A 53 10.58 -3.69 0.64
N PHE A 54 10.77 -2.98 -0.48
CA PHE A 54 11.44 -3.49 -1.65
C PHE A 54 12.73 -2.72 -1.91
N ASP A 55 13.54 -3.17 -2.88
CA ASP A 55 14.80 -2.52 -3.23
C ASP A 55 14.61 -1.07 -3.72
N GLN A 56 13.51 -0.76 -4.41
CA GLN A 56 13.31 0.52 -5.08
C GLN A 56 12.39 1.48 -4.31
N ASN A 57 11.46 0.96 -3.49
CA ASN A 57 10.51 1.75 -2.71
C ASN A 57 10.03 0.96 -1.48
N PHE A 58 9.32 1.65 -0.60
CA PHE A 58 8.39 0.98 0.31
C PHE A 58 7.00 1.03 -0.31
N TYR A 59 6.21 0.00 -0.09
CA TYR A 59 4.80 -0.10 -0.43
C TYR A 59 3.99 -0.08 0.87
N ALA A 60 2.85 0.60 0.88
CA ALA A 60 1.89 0.54 1.97
C ALA A 60 0.46 0.37 1.45
N LEU A 61 -0.26 -0.58 2.05
CA LEU A 61 -1.69 -0.74 1.85
C LEU A 61 -2.43 0.08 2.90
N ILE A 62 -3.32 0.97 2.46
CA ILE A 62 -4.24 1.69 3.36
C ILE A 62 -5.62 1.08 3.19
N LYS A 63 -6.26 0.68 4.30
CA LYS A 63 -7.61 0.12 4.31
C LYS A 63 -8.60 0.99 5.08
N GLU A 64 -9.88 0.72 4.84
CA GLU A 64 -10.97 1.18 5.70
C GLU A 64 -11.14 0.25 6.89
N ARG A 65 -11.12 0.81 8.11
CA ARG A 65 -11.40 0.09 9.35
C ARG A 65 -12.80 -0.51 9.33
N SER A 66 -13.78 0.25 8.81
CA SER A 66 -15.18 -0.12 8.85
C SER A 66 -15.54 -1.30 7.94
N THR A 67 -14.81 -1.49 6.83
CA THR A 67 -15.12 -2.51 5.82
C THR A 67 -14.02 -3.57 5.66
N GLY A 68 -12.80 -3.28 6.10
CA GLY A 68 -11.62 -4.09 5.83
C GLY A 68 -11.15 -4.03 4.36
N ILE A 69 -11.78 -3.21 3.52
CA ILE A 69 -11.46 -3.08 2.09
C ILE A 69 -10.30 -2.09 1.94
N GLY A 70 -9.33 -2.43 1.09
CA GLY A 70 -8.26 -1.55 0.65
C GLY A 70 -8.82 -0.26 0.06
N ALA A 71 -8.48 0.85 0.71
CA ALA A 71 -8.84 2.19 0.27
C ALA A 71 -7.94 2.62 -0.88
N PHE A 72 -6.62 2.54 -0.70
CA PHE A 72 -5.63 2.89 -1.73
C PHE A 72 -4.23 2.41 -1.36
N GLU A 73 -3.33 2.42 -2.33
CA GLU A 73 -1.95 1.96 -2.21
C GLU A 73 -0.97 3.13 -2.32
N LEU A 74 0.09 3.11 -1.50
CA LEU A 74 1.08 4.18 -1.44
C LEU A 74 2.49 3.64 -1.64
N LEU A 75 3.32 4.42 -2.34
CA LEU A 75 4.75 4.22 -2.42
C LEU A 75 5.50 5.28 -1.62
N VAL A 76 6.56 4.86 -0.93
CA VAL A 76 7.48 5.76 -0.22
C VAL A 76 8.87 5.70 -0.86
N ASN A 77 9.41 6.87 -1.19
CA ASN A 77 10.77 7.00 -1.71
C ASN A 77 11.79 6.63 -0.63
N LYS A 78 12.72 5.73 -0.93
CA LYS A 78 13.69 5.23 0.06
C LYS A 78 14.71 6.25 0.54
N THR A 79 14.90 7.37 -0.15
CA THR A 79 15.89 8.37 0.24
C THR A 79 15.22 9.58 0.87
N THR A 80 14.12 10.05 0.30
CA THR A 80 13.46 11.29 0.73
C THR A 80 12.32 11.06 1.72
N GLY A 81 11.78 9.84 1.80
CA GLY A 81 10.56 9.55 2.55
C GLY A 81 9.30 10.19 1.97
N ALA A 82 9.37 10.72 0.74
CA ALA A 82 8.21 11.26 0.04
C ALA A 82 7.20 10.14 -0.25
N VAL A 83 5.93 10.42 0.01
CA VAL A 83 4.80 9.50 -0.17
C VAL A 83 4.00 9.92 -1.39
N GLY A 84 3.60 8.96 -2.23
CA GLY A 84 2.69 9.17 -3.34
C GLY A 84 1.86 7.92 -3.60
N TYR A 85 0.74 8.09 -4.30
CA TYR A 85 -0.10 6.97 -4.74
C TYR A 85 0.67 6.03 -5.67
N GLU A 86 0.37 4.75 -5.58
CA GLU A 86 0.96 3.74 -6.45
C GLU A 86 0.46 3.90 -7.90
N PRO A 87 1.35 3.85 -8.90
CA PRO A 87 0.90 3.90 -10.29
C PRO A 87 0.14 2.64 -10.70
N GLY A 88 -0.83 2.80 -11.61
CA GLY A 88 -1.55 1.66 -12.20
C GLY A 88 -2.90 1.42 -11.50
N PRO A 89 -3.19 0.21 -10.98
CA PRO A 89 -4.50 -0.16 -10.43
C PRO A 89 -5.09 0.85 -9.43
N ASP A 90 -4.28 1.35 -8.49
CA ASP A 90 -4.74 2.34 -7.52
C ASP A 90 -5.26 3.63 -8.16
N MET A 91 -4.56 4.16 -9.17
CA MET A 91 -5.01 5.39 -9.85
C MET A 91 -6.09 5.13 -10.91
N MET A 92 -6.08 3.95 -11.56
CA MET A 92 -6.84 3.68 -12.79
C MET A 92 -8.04 2.76 -12.60
N TRP A 93 -8.00 1.83 -11.65
CA TRP A 93 -9.04 0.83 -11.41
C TRP A 93 -9.79 1.08 -10.10
N ASN A 94 -9.25 1.89 -9.19
CA ASN A 94 -9.91 2.24 -7.93
C ASN A 94 -11.14 3.14 -8.17
N THR A 95 -12.32 2.58 -7.96
CA THR A 95 -13.62 3.23 -8.21
C THR A 95 -14.05 4.18 -7.08
N LYS A 96 -13.46 4.05 -5.89
CA LYS A 96 -13.78 4.91 -4.73
C LYS A 96 -12.74 6.02 -4.55
N TYR A 97 -11.46 5.70 -4.62
CA TYR A 97 -10.35 6.61 -4.31
C TYR A 97 -9.47 7.01 -5.52
N GLY A 98 -9.66 6.39 -6.68
CA GLY A 98 -8.80 6.63 -7.85
C GLY A 98 -9.00 7.99 -8.54
N MET A 99 -7.98 8.39 -9.31
CA MET A 99 -7.88 9.71 -9.98
C MET A 99 -8.91 9.91 -11.11
N MET A 100 -9.49 8.83 -11.65
CA MET A 100 -10.53 8.93 -12.68
C MET A 100 -11.82 9.62 -12.21
N ARG A 101 -12.00 9.88 -10.91
CA ARG A 101 -13.07 10.76 -10.40
C ARG A 101 -12.90 12.23 -10.80
N GLY A 102 -11.67 12.69 -11.06
CA GLY A 102 -11.37 14.10 -11.33
C GLY A 102 -11.57 14.55 -12.79
N PHE A 103 -11.50 13.64 -13.75
CA PHE A 103 -11.49 13.96 -15.19
C PHE A 103 -12.86 13.84 -15.89
N GLY A 104 -13.94 13.54 -15.16
CA GLY A 104 -15.24 13.18 -15.74
C GLY A 104 -16.45 13.73 -14.98
N GLY A 105 -16.35 14.94 -14.42
CA GLY A 105 -17.41 15.64 -13.67
C GLY A 105 -18.69 15.99 -14.44
N MET A 106 -19.15 15.15 -15.36
CA MET A 106 -20.42 15.30 -16.06
C MET A 106 -21.13 13.98 -16.41
N MET A 107 -20.73 12.86 -15.79
CA MET A 107 -21.60 11.68 -15.65
C MET A 107 -21.96 11.55 -14.17
N GLY A 108 -23.08 12.17 -13.84
CA GLY A 108 -23.62 12.19 -12.48
C GLY A 108 -24.04 10.81 -11.99
N TYR A 109 -24.47 10.84 -10.72
CA TYR A 109 -24.95 9.75 -9.88
C TYR A 109 -23.86 8.93 -9.19
N GLY A 110 -24.00 8.85 -7.87
CA GLY A 110 -23.10 8.21 -6.93
C GLY A 110 -22.57 6.91 -7.52
N SER A 111 -21.27 6.90 -7.80
CA SER A 111 -20.55 5.77 -8.38
C SER A 111 -20.94 4.55 -7.59
N MET A 112 -21.75 3.68 -8.20
CA MET A 112 -21.78 2.29 -7.86
C MET A 112 -20.30 1.92 -7.74
N ALA A 113 -19.85 1.47 -6.56
CA ALA A 113 -18.65 0.64 -6.53
C ALA A 113 -18.89 -0.37 -7.65
N ALA A 114 -18.08 -0.36 -8.70
CA ALA A 114 -18.28 -1.29 -9.80
C ALA A 114 -18.37 -2.65 -9.13
N SER A 115 -19.53 -3.30 -9.22
CA SER A 115 -19.75 -4.55 -8.51
C SER A 115 -18.68 -5.48 -9.02
N MET A 116 -17.78 -5.92 -8.13
CA MET A 116 -16.74 -6.88 -8.47
C MET A 116 -17.44 -8.10 -9.06
N LEU A 117 -17.37 -8.27 -10.38
CA LEU A 117 -17.94 -9.42 -11.08
C LEU A 117 -17.06 -10.66 -10.91
N VAL A 118 -15.78 -10.40 -10.66
CA VAL A 118 -14.76 -11.40 -10.33
C VAL A 118 -14.74 -11.57 -8.81
N THR A 119 -14.90 -12.80 -8.31
CA THR A 119 -14.73 -13.11 -6.88
C THR A 119 -13.24 -13.20 -6.52
N ALA A 120 -12.91 -13.20 -5.23
CA ALA A 120 -11.53 -13.37 -4.76
C ALA A 120 -10.91 -14.69 -5.24
N GLU A 121 -11.70 -15.78 -5.25
CA GLU A 121 -11.26 -17.09 -5.74
C GLU A 121 -10.99 -17.06 -7.25
N GLN A 122 -11.87 -16.41 -8.03
CA GLN A 122 -11.67 -16.23 -9.47
C GLN A 122 -10.44 -15.37 -9.76
N ALA A 123 -10.24 -14.28 -9.01
CA ALA A 123 -9.07 -13.43 -9.12
C ALA A 123 -7.78 -14.22 -8.81
N THR A 124 -7.80 -15.07 -7.80
CA THR A 124 -6.68 -15.96 -7.45
C THR A 124 -6.37 -16.91 -8.61
N GLN A 125 -7.38 -17.55 -9.20
CA GLN A 125 -7.19 -18.43 -10.37
C GLN A 125 -6.64 -17.68 -11.60
N ILE A 126 -7.07 -16.43 -11.80
CA ILE A 126 -6.56 -15.56 -12.87
C ILE A 126 -5.09 -15.21 -12.63
N ALA A 127 -4.73 -14.84 -11.39
CA ALA A 127 -3.37 -14.53 -10.99
C ALA A 127 -2.44 -15.76 -11.17
N GLU A 128 -2.84 -16.92 -10.67
CA GLU A 128 -2.12 -18.20 -10.83
C GLU A 128 -1.91 -18.55 -12.31
N SER A 129 -2.96 -18.42 -13.13
CA SER A 129 -2.87 -18.68 -14.57
C SER A 129 -1.91 -17.73 -15.27
N TRP A 130 -1.85 -16.47 -14.85
CA TRP A 130 -0.93 -15.48 -15.40
C TRP A 130 0.52 -15.77 -14.98
N LEU A 131 0.75 -16.12 -13.70
CA LEU A 131 2.06 -16.49 -13.16
C LEU A 131 2.62 -17.75 -13.84
N TYR A 132 1.78 -18.76 -14.06
CA TYR A 132 2.15 -19.97 -14.80
C TYR A 132 2.66 -19.62 -16.22
N ARG A 133 1.98 -18.72 -16.94
CA ARG A 133 2.39 -18.29 -18.29
C ARG A 133 3.65 -17.43 -18.30
N ARG A 134 3.88 -16.65 -17.24
CA ARG A 134 5.13 -15.89 -17.07
C ARG A 134 6.33 -16.83 -16.95
N GLY A 135 6.11 -18.03 -16.44
CA GLY A 135 7.13 -19.04 -16.22
C GLY A 135 7.89 -18.81 -14.91
N GLY A 136 8.42 -19.89 -14.35
CA GLY A 136 8.93 -19.93 -12.98
C GLY A 136 7.95 -20.64 -12.05
N ASP A 137 8.48 -21.14 -10.93
CA ASP A 137 7.70 -21.82 -9.89
C ASP A 137 7.11 -20.77 -8.94
N TYR A 138 6.05 -20.11 -9.43
CA TYR A 138 5.36 -19.01 -8.75
C TYR A 138 3.96 -19.44 -8.30
N SER A 139 3.51 -18.90 -7.17
CA SER A 139 2.12 -19.02 -6.71
C SER A 139 1.57 -17.65 -6.28
N ALA A 140 0.26 -17.46 -6.35
CA ALA A 140 -0.41 -16.28 -5.82
C ALA A 140 -0.53 -16.38 -4.30
N GLY A 141 -0.35 -15.26 -3.60
CA GLY A 141 -0.70 -15.11 -2.19
C GLY A 141 -2.21 -14.93 -2.00
N THR A 142 -2.62 -14.59 -0.77
CA THR A 142 -3.99 -14.20 -0.49
C THR A 142 -4.29 -12.85 -1.16
N PRO A 143 -5.45 -12.68 -1.82
CA PRO A 143 -5.84 -11.40 -2.40
C PRO A 143 -6.24 -10.37 -1.35
N ASP A 144 -5.75 -9.15 -1.50
CA ASP A 144 -6.29 -7.97 -0.85
C ASP A 144 -7.34 -7.31 -1.75
N ALA A 145 -8.54 -7.11 -1.21
CA ALA A 145 -9.65 -6.53 -1.95
C ALA A 145 -9.58 -5.00 -1.92
N PHE A 146 -9.63 -4.37 -3.08
CA PHE A 146 -9.80 -2.93 -3.25
C PHE A 146 -11.09 -2.63 -4.02
N TYR A 147 -11.50 -1.37 -4.03
CA TYR A 147 -12.68 -0.93 -4.78
C TYR A 147 -12.45 -0.99 -6.29
N GLY A 148 -12.68 -2.15 -6.92
CA GLY A 148 -12.61 -2.36 -8.37
C GLY A 148 -11.50 -3.32 -8.83
N TYR A 149 -10.67 -3.83 -7.92
CA TYR A 149 -9.57 -4.74 -8.23
C TYR A 149 -9.13 -5.52 -6.98
N TYR A 150 -8.32 -6.55 -7.19
CA TYR A 150 -7.60 -7.27 -6.14
C TYR A 150 -6.11 -7.09 -6.34
N THR A 151 -5.34 -6.87 -5.27
CA THR A 151 -3.88 -6.93 -5.29
C THR A 151 -3.40 -8.23 -4.65
N PHE A 152 -2.30 -8.76 -5.16
CA PHE A 152 -1.63 -9.95 -4.66
C PHE A 152 -0.15 -9.65 -4.52
N HIS A 153 0.47 -10.08 -3.41
CA HIS A 153 1.85 -10.52 -3.50
C HIS A 153 1.89 -11.93 -4.13
N PHE A 154 2.92 -12.24 -4.91
CA PHE A 154 3.16 -13.60 -5.41
C PHE A 154 4.46 -14.15 -4.84
N LEU A 155 4.49 -15.47 -4.67
CA LEU A 155 5.53 -16.20 -3.97
C LEU A 155 6.38 -17.00 -4.94
N LYS A 156 7.67 -17.13 -4.63
CA LYS A 156 8.59 -18.09 -5.22
C LYS A 156 9.24 -18.89 -4.10
N ALA A 157 9.11 -20.21 -4.14
CA ALA A 157 9.57 -21.09 -3.05
C ALA A 157 9.09 -20.62 -1.65
N GLY A 158 7.82 -20.17 -1.57
CA GLY A 158 7.18 -19.72 -0.33
C GLY A 158 7.61 -18.34 0.18
N ARG A 159 8.35 -17.54 -0.61
CA ARG A 159 8.76 -16.17 -0.26
C ARG A 159 8.22 -15.17 -1.26
N ILE A 160 7.83 -13.99 -0.80
CA ILE A 160 7.37 -12.90 -1.66
C ILE A 160 8.47 -12.56 -2.69
N ASP A 161 8.11 -12.57 -3.97
CA ASP A 161 9.00 -12.23 -5.10
C ASP A 161 8.54 -10.97 -5.84
N GLY A 162 7.26 -10.59 -5.71
CA GLY A 162 6.72 -9.36 -6.26
C GLY A 162 5.22 -9.25 -6.09
N MET A 163 4.60 -8.31 -6.82
CA MET A 163 3.16 -8.03 -6.73
C MET A 163 2.50 -7.94 -8.11
N LEU A 164 1.20 -8.21 -8.15
CA LEU A 164 0.34 -7.99 -9.30
C LEU A 164 -1.08 -7.67 -8.82
N SER A 165 -1.88 -7.05 -9.67
CA SER A 165 -3.31 -6.87 -9.43
C SER A 165 -4.16 -7.48 -10.54
N VAL A 166 -5.39 -7.85 -10.19
CA VAL A 166 -6.42 -8.34 -11.11
C VAL A 166 -7.61 -7.39 -11.07
N ASN A 167 -8.01 -6.86 -12.22
CA ASN A 167 -9.20 -6.01 -12.32
C ASN A 167 -10.46 -6.82 -11.99
N GLY A 168 -11.30 -6.29 -11.10
CA GLY A 168 -12.48 -6.95 -10.56
C GLY A 168 -13.65 -7.12 -11.54
N THR A 169 -13.53 -6.60 -12.76
CA THR A 169 -14.58 -6.63 -13.79
C THR A 169 -14.02 -7.13 -15.13
N THR A 170 -12.88 -6.61 -15.57
CA THR A 170 -12.32 -6.87 -16.91
C THR A 170 -11.37 -8.06 -16.97
N VAL A 171 -11.07 -8.69 -15.83
CA VAL A 171 -10.08 -9.79 -15.66
C VAL A 171 -8.66 -9.46 -16.13
N GLN A 172 -8.37 -8.18 -16.37
CA GLN A 172 -7.03 -7.73 -16.73
C GLN A 172 -6.06 -7.92 -15.57
N VAL A 173 -4.84 -8.37 -15.87
CA VAL A 173 -3.77 -8.53 -14.89
C VAL A 173 -2.74 -7.41 -15.09
N TRP A 174 -2.36 -6.74 -14.01
CA TRP A 174 -1.33 -5.72 -13.99
C TRP A 174 -0.15 -6.19 -13.15
N PHE A 175 1.03 -6.35 -13.76
CA PHE A 175 2.25 -6.72 -13.02
C PHE A 175 2.97 -5.47 -12.50
N HIS A 176 3.37 -5.48 -11.22
CA HIS A 176 4.01 -4.34 -10.56
C HIS A 176 5.53 -4.42 -10.73
N SER A 177 6.01 -3.91 -11.87
CA SER A 177 7.43 -4.01 -12.24
C SER A 177 8.34 -2.99 -11.55
N TRP A 178 7.80 -2.10 -10.71
CA TRP A 178 8.49 -0.93 -10.14
C TRP A 178 9.04 -1.12 -8.73
N HIS A 179 8.79 -2.25 -8.06
CA HIS A 179 9.24 -2.47 -6.68
C HIS A 179 10.69 -2.96 -6.58
N GLY A 180 11.12 -3.81 -7.51
CA GLY A 180 12.38 -4.57 -7.39
C GLY A 180 12.22 -5.78 -6.48
N ASN A 181 13.31 -6.22 -5.83
CA ASN A 181 13.27 -7.40 -4.97
C ASN A 181 12.64 -7.07 -3.60
N PHE A 182 11.91 -8.03 -3.05
CA PHE A 182 11.38 -7.96 -1.69
C PHE A 182 12.49 -8.05 -0.63
N ILE A 183 12.34 -7.30 0.47
CA ILE A 183 13.28 -7.27 1.59
C ILE A 183 12.59 -7.71 2.89
N GLN A 184 11.49 -7.06 3.28
CA GLN A 184 10.74 -7.36 4.51
C GLN A 184 9.32 -6.80 4.44
N SER A 185 8.42 -7.27 5.30
CA SER A 185 7.07 -6.72 5.47
C SER A 185 6.69 -6.59 6.95
N ARG A 186 5.63 -5.82 7.22
CA ARG A 186 5.00 -5.64 8.51
C ARG A 186 3.50 -5.56 8.34
N GLU A 187 2.80 -6.46 9.02
CA GLU A 187 1.36 -6.34 9.27
C GLU A 187 1.15 -5.37 10.44
N LEU A 188 0.28 -4.38 10.25
CA LEU A 188 0.03 -3.30 11.20
C LEU A 188 -1.43 -3.26 11.67
N ALA A 189 -2.37 -3.73 10.84
CA ALA A 189 -3.76 -3.92 11.23
C ALA A 189 -4.17 -5.39 11.04
N GLY A 190 -5.22 -5.81 11.75
CA GLY A 190 -5.74 -7.17 11.74
C GLY A 190 -7.23 -7.22 11.98
#